data_AF-A0A814LGN5-F1
#
_entry.id   AF-A0A814LGN5-F1
#
_cell.length_a   1.000
_cell.length_b   1.000
_cell.length_c   1.000
_cell.angle_alpha   90.00
_cell.angle_beta   90.00
_cell.angle_gamma   90.00
#
_symmetry.space_group_name_H-M   'P 1'
#
loop_
_entity.id
_entity.type
_entity.pdbx_description
1 polymer ?
#
loop_
_entity_poly.entity_id
_entity_poly.type
_entity_poly.pdbx_seq_one_letter_code
_entity_poly.pdbx_strand_id
1 'polypeptide(L)'
;MELFTYQLLVFVLICTEYVNNYPTGAPTDACSAMTPGHGSNTAQSCSAMYTIQADKTQYYPNDTVLITVSGATGSNTFRGILLQARTLNGNQIIGTWTVVGSTTQALACNSVTNSAITHNSRDDKTSVQAIWTPPSTITETTTVIKATVVSVYNTFFVNCFNVTLTAKQANISTNATTVAASSTTAVASTTITTTTIQPIVGVQLAVNWTYASGVTSVKMQITNLQASQWCAFGLSLDKNMGEDHVFVCKYLSTYNVVVERRINPGGYSPPVLGGAGGVFNSTTQKVENGVVSCEFTLSGFTSSKRRRRAIASLSQTTSYYPLIAIGNLDSSNNLIQHTSVTALSQTVQLNQAASFSYNADGGDSSKTPLMKAHGIIMIFTWILFVSTGVLIARYFKTVWPERKICGKAVWFAIHRAVMFSVAILTIIAFVLILVFESGQWIPRNETREFAHSIVGILVICFAIVQPIMALFRCAPDAQYRFIFNYVHATVGFLAFILSVVAIFIGMFLSAINPDGNKRWGIVLAWTIWLPVIFGSFQFVEFYFKQQESRQRTTNSYDLSNTNGHAISPDQTKEIENNPTRDRIKIILLVIHILVALGLALALAILVGQI
;
A
#
# COMPACT_ATOMS: atom_id res chain seq x y z
N MET A 1 -4.60 28.74 -26.61
CA MET A 1 -4.44 27.41 -27.25
C MET A 1 -3.01 26.90 -27.10
N GLU A 2 -1.99 27.74 -27.25
CA GLU A 2 -0.59 27.33 -27.05
C GLU A 2 -0.26 26.96 -25.60
N LEU A 3 -0.76 27.72 -24.60
CA LEU A 3 -0.52 27.43 -23.16
C LEU A 3 -0.96 26.01 -22.73
N PHE A 4 -2.07 25.52 -23.29
CA PHE A 4 -2.62 24.19 -22.96
C PHE A 4 -1.85 23.05 -23.66
N THR A 5 -1.23 23.35 -24.80
CA THR A 5 -0.39 22.40 -25.53
C THR A 5 0.94 22.23 -24.79
N TYR A 6 1.48 23.30 -24.21
CA TYR A 6 2.65 23.25 -23.32
C TYR A 6 2.36 22.55 -22.00
N GLN A 7 1.19 22.75 -21.37
CA GLN A 7 0.81 22.02 -20.15
C GLN A 7 0.67 20.50 -20.37
N LEU A 8 0.12 20.09 -21.53
CA LEU A 8 0.03 18.67 -21.90
C LEU A 8 1.42 18.09 -22.25
N LEU A 9 2.30 18.87 -22.89
CA LEU A 9 3.68 18.44 -23.19
C LEU A 9 4.54 18.35 -21.93
N VAL A 10 4.37 19.26 -20.97
CA VAL A 10 5.02 19.25 -19.65
C VAL A 10 4.54 18.04 -18.84
N PHE A 11 3.25 17.71 -18.88
CA PHE A 11 2.72 16.49 -18.23
C PHE A 11 3.26 15.20 -18.88
N VAL A 12 3.47 15.19 -20.20
CA VAL A 12 4.07 14.06 -20.94
C VAL A 12 5.59 13.95 -20.73
N LEU A 13 6.31 15.07 -20.55
CA LEU A 13 7.76 15.10 -20.27
C LEU A 13 8.08 14.75 -18.81
N ILE A 14 7.23 15.13 -17.85
CA ILE A 14 7.38 14.77 -16.43
C ILE A 14 7.25 13.24 -16.22
N CYS A 15 6.55 12.53 -17.10
CA CYS A 15 6.40 11.07 -17.03
C CYS A 15 7.56 10.26 -17.64
N THR A 16 8.60 10.90 -18.20
CA THR A 16 9.76 10.20 -18.79
C THR A 16 11.09 10.41 -18.07
N GLU A 17 11.12 11.16 -16.97
CA GLU A 17 12.33 11.36 -16.16
C GLU A 17 12.10 11.03 -14.69
N TYR A 18 12.00 9.74 -14.35
CA TYR A 18 12.34 9.24 -13.02
C TYR A 18 12.92 7.83 -13.14
N VAL A 19 14.12 7.73 -13.71
CA VAL A 19 15.01 6.63 -13.31
C VAL A 19 15.61 7.10 -12.00
N ASN A 20 15.17 6.52 -10.88
CA ASN A 20 15.75 6.76 -9.56
C ASN A 20 17.21 6.28 -9.55
N ASN A 21 18.12 7.10 -10.06
CA ASN A 21 19.47 7.12 -9.55
C ASN A 21 19.38 7.83 -8.21
N TYR A 22 19.82 7.21 -7.12
CA TYR A 22 19.87 7.84 -5.80
C TYR A 22 21.28 8.43 -5.59
N PRO A 23 21.58 9.66 -6.06
CA PRO A 23 22.84 10.31 -5.70
C PRO A 23 22.88 10.68 -4.21
N THR A 24 21.77 10.54 -3.48
CA THR A 24 21.56 11.05 -2.13
C THR A 24 21.34 9.97 -1.06
N GLY A 25 21.69 8.70 -1.31
CA GLY A 25 21.68 7.66 -0.28
C GLY A 25 20.96 6.36 -0.61
N ALA A 26 21.14 5.35 0.23
CA ALA A 26 20.49 4.05 0.08
C ALA A 26 19.00 4.11 0.45
N PRO A 27 18.11 3.43 -0.30
CA PRO A 27 16.70 3.28 0.08
C PRO A 27 16.54 2.35 1.28
N THR A 28 15.41 2.45 1.98
CA THR A 28 15.07 1.61 3.14
C THR A 28 15.03 0.12 2.81
N ASP A 29 14.78 -0.25 1.56
CA ASP A 29 14.72 -1.66 1.12
C ASP A 29 16.12 -2.31 1.06
N ALA A 30 17.18 -1.51 0.92
CA ALA A 30 18.56 -1.99 0.99
C ALA A 30 18.95 -2.42 2.42
N CYS A 31 18.16 -2.03 3.43
CA CYS A 31 18.50 -2.24 4.83
C CYS A 31 18.59 -3.72 5.23
N SER A 32 17.83 -4.63 4.62
CA SER A 32 17.86 -6.06 5.02
C SER A 32 19.08 -6.78 4.45
N ALA A 33 19.31 -6.65 3.14
CA ALA A 33 20.40 -7.30 2.43
C ALA A 33 21.75 -6.54 2.50
N MET A 34 21.72 -5.28 2.96
CA MET A 34 22.83 -4.31 2.84
C MET A 34 23.40 -4.21 1.41
N THR A 35 22.62 -4.58 0.40
CA THR A 35 23.07 -4.68 -0.99
C THR A 35 22.49 -3.51 -1.79
N PRO A 36 23.31 -2.72 -2.52
CA PRO A 36 22.82 -1.62 -3.35
C PRO A 36 21.96 -2.11 -4.53
N GLY A 37 20.92 -1.36 -4.89
CA GLY A 37 20.06 -1.64 -6.04
C GLY A 37 20.65 -1.19 -7.38
N HIS A 38 21.85 -1.65 -7.73
CA HIS A 38 22.60 -1.20 -8.92
C HIS A 38 22.37 -2.12 -10.14
N GLY A 39 21.10 -2.43 -10.45
CA GLY A 39 20.73 -3.25 -11.60
C GLY A 39 21.24 -4.69 -11.50
N SER A 40 21.85 -5.20 -12.58
CA SER A 40 22.42 -6.56 -12.66
C SER A 40 23.86 -6.67 -12.14
N ASN A 41 24.44 -5.60 -11.59
CA ASN A 41 25.78 -5.63 -11.03
C ASN A 41 25.79 -6.44 -9.72
N THR A 42 26.86 -7.22 -9.51
CA THR A 42 27.04 -8.04 -8.30
C THR A 42 28.15 -7.50 -7.40
N ALA A 43 28.08 -7.86 -6.11
CA ALA A 43 29.10 -7.46 -5.14
C ALA A 43 30.47 -8.03 -5.54
N GLN A 44 31.49 -7.20 -5.42
CA GLN A 44 32.87 -7.59 -5.64
C GLN A 44 33.38 -8.47 -4.49
N SER A 45 34.39 -9.29 -4.79
CA SER A 45 35.09 -10.05 -3.75
C SER A 45 35.76 -9.11 -2.76
N CYS A 46 35.81 -9.50 -1.49
CA CYS A 46 36.34 -8.66 -0.44
C CYS A 46 37.82 -8.30 -0.70
N SER A 47 38.11 -7.00 -0.61
CA SER A 47 39.42 -6.42 -0.88
C SER A 47 39.82 -5.56 0.31
N ALA A 48 41.11 -5.52 0.65
CA ALA A 48 41.66 -4.71 1.74
C ALA A 48 41.70 -3.20 1.44
N MET A 49 40.91 -2.70 0.48
CA MET A 49 40.89 -1.30 0.05
C MET A 49 40.16 -0.35 1.00
N TYR A 50 39.34 -0.88 1.91
CA TYR A 50 38.58 -0.10 2.89
C TYR A 50 38.66 -0.76 4.27
N THR A 51 38.56 0.06 5.31
CA THR A 51 38.64 -0.38 6.71
C THR A 51 37.48 0.19 7.51
N ILE A 52 36.95 -0.60 8.43
CA ILE A 52 36.03 -0.15 9.49
C ILE A 52 36.72 -0.30 10.84
N GLN A 53 36.63 0.73 11.67
CA GLN A 53 37.20 0.75 13.02
C GLN A 53 36.20 1.33 14.01
N ALA A 54 36.18 0.77 15.22
CA ALA A 54 35.50 1.34 16.37
C ALA A 54 36.54 1.90 17.34
N ASP A 55 36.24 3.01 17.99
CA ASP A 55 37.09 3.60 19.04
C ASP A 55 37.22 2.70 20.29
N LYS A 56 36.21 1.86 20.54
CA LYS A 56 36.22 0.81 21.56
C LYS A 56 35.51 -0.45 21.10
N THR A 57 35.92 -1.59 21.64
CA THR A 57 35.35 -2.92 21.34
C THR A 57 34.42 -3.44 22.43
N GLN A 58 34.26 -2.70 23.53
CA GLN A 58 33.41 -3.04 24.66
C GLN A 58 32.50 -1.84 24.99
N TYR A 59 31.23 -2.10 25.31
CA TYR A 59 30.25 -1.05 25.60
C TYR A 59 29.29 -1.45 26.74
N TYR A 60 28.68 -0.44 27.36
CA TYR A 60 27.61 -0.59 28.35
C TYR A 60 26.26 -0.11 27.76
N PRO A 61 25.09 -0.42 28.37
CA PRO A 61 23.83 0.13 27.93
C PRO A 61 23.87 1.67 27.88
N ASN A 62 23.31 2.27 26.82
CA ASN A 62 23.32 3.72 26.55
C ASN A 62 24.71 4.38 26.38
N ASP A 63 25.78 3.60 26.25
CA ASP A 63 27.11 4.11 25.92
C ASP A 63 27.16 4.67 24.47
N THR A 64 28.23 5.33 24.06
CA THR A 64 28.38 5.81 22.67
C THR A 64 29.67 5.29 22.06
N VAL A 65 29.62 4.71 20.87
CA VAL A 65 30.77 4.12 20.16
C VAL A 65 30.98 4.89 18.85
N LEU A 66 32.17 5.44 18.64
CA LEU A 66 32.52 6.12 17.39
C LEU A 66 32.99 5.09 16.36
N ILE A 67 32.31 5.04 15.22
CA ILE A 67 32.63 4.16 14.10
C ILE A 67 33.20 4.99 12.96
N THR A 68 34.36 4.57 12.45
CA THR A 68 35.04 5.18 11.31
C THR A 68 35.15 4.19 10.16
N VAL A 69 34.75 4.60 8.95
CA VAL A 69 34.99 3.87 7.70
C VAL A 69 35.86 4.71 6.79
N SER A 70 36.99 4.18 6.38
CA SER A 70 37.99 4.89 5.57
C SER A 70 38.57 4.03 4.47
N GLY A 71 39.09 4.68 3.42
CA GLY A 71 40.00 4.05 2.47
C GLY A 71 41.29 3.59 3.15
N ALA A 72 41.81 2.43 2.76
CA ALA A 72 43.06 1.89 3.30
C ALA A 72 44.29 2.74 2.91
N THR A 73 44.20 3.45 1.78
CA THR A 73 45.16 4.49 1.37
C THR A 73 44.41 5.77 0.96
N GLY A 74 45.10 6.91 0.92
CA GLY A 74 44.50 8.19 0.51
C GLY A 74 43.93 8.21 -0.92
N SER A 75 44.31 7.24 -1.77
CA SER A 75 43.76 7.04 -3.11
C SER A 75 42.50 6.16 -3.16
N ASN A 76 42.16 5.45 -2.08
CA ASN A 76 40.98 4.59 -2.03
C ASN A 76 39.75 5.39 -1.58
N THR A 77 39.12 6.11 -2.52
CA THR A 77 37.87 6.82 -2.26
C THR A 77 36.64 5.92 -2.43
N PHE A 78 35.53 6.32 -1.82
CA PHE A 78 34.21 5.71 -2.02
C PHE A 78 33.12 6.76 -2.09
N ARG A 79 32.03 6.46 -2.80
CA ARG A 79 30.90 7.38 -3.03
C ARG A 79 29.70 7.05 -2.18
N GLY A 80 29.43 5.76 -1.99
CA GLY A 80 28.29 5.27 -1.22
C GLY A 80 28.71 4.47 0.01
N ILE A 81 27.91 4.57 1.06
CA ILE A 81 28.06 3.80 2.30
C ILE A 81 26.68 3.41 2.84
N LEU A 82 26.59 2.24 3.49
CA LEU A 82 25.49 1.85 4.35
C LEU A 82 26.05 1.18 5.61
N LEU A 83 25.84 1.78 6.79
CA LEU A 83 26.27 1.28 8.09
C LEU A 83 25.09 0.81 8.92
N GLN A 84 25.21 -0.35 9.55
CA GLN A 84 24.21 -0.90 10.47
C GLN A 84 24.87 -1.70 11.59
N ALA A 85 24.26 -1.66 12.77
CA ALA A 85 24.60 -2.53 13.89
C ALA A 85 23.59 -3.68 13.94
N ARG A 86 24.09 -4.92 14.04
CA ARG A 86 23.25 -6.11 14.06
C ARG A 86 23.64 -7.09 15.14
N THR A 87 22.68 -7.86 15.64
CA THR A 87 22.98 -9.00 16.52
C THR A 87 23.68 -10.13 15.74
N LEU A 88 24.57 -10.86 16.41
CA LEU A 88 25.38 -11.91 15.76
C LEU A 88 24.52 -13.08 15.24
N ASN A 89 23.56 -13.54 16.05
CA ASN A 89 22.79 -14.75 15.76
C ASN A 89 21.43 -14.47 15.11
N GLY A 90 20.82 -13.31 15.40
CA GLY A 90 19.51 -12.94 14.87
C GLY A 90 19.55 -12.02 13.65
N ASN A 91 20.72 -11.46 13.32
CA ASN A 91 20.90 -10.44 12.28
C ASN A 91 19.92 -9.25 12.43
N GLN A 92 19.41 -9.03 13.65
CA GLN A 92 18.43 -7.99 13.97
C GLN A 92 19.14 -6.65 14.10
N ILE A 93 18.57 -5.60 13.52
CA ILE A 93 19.13 -4.24 13.61
C ILE A 93 18.94 -3.72 15.03
N ILE A 94 20.01 -3.20 15.64
CA ILE A 94 20.01 -2.79 17.04
C ILE A 94 20.68 -1.43 17.27
N GLY A 95 20.16 -0.71 18.25
CA GLY A 95 20.66 0.62 18.61
C GLY A 95 20.29 1.70 17.59
N THR A 96 20.78 2.90 17.84
CA THR A 96 20.54 4.08 17.02
C THR A 96 21.85 4.77 16.68
N TRP A 97 21.83 5.59 15.63
CA TRP A 97 22.99 6.26 15.09
C TRP A 97 22.82 7.76 15.13
N THR A 98 23.92 8.45 15.40
CA THR A 98 24.03 9.90 15.27
C THR A 98 25.00 10.23 14.15
N VAL A 99 24.57 11.10 13.24
CA VAL A 99 25.35 11.53 12.06
C VAL A 99 26.52 12.40 12.52
N VAL A 100 27.71 12.16 11.98
CA VAL A 100 28.89 13.00 12.17
C VAL A 100 29.35 13.55 10.81
N GLY A 101 29.49 14.88 10.72
CA GLY A 101 29.86 15.56 9.49
C GLY A 101 28.69 15.78 8.51
N SER A 102 28.99 16.25 7.30
CA SER A 102 28.00 16.70 6.32
C SER A 102 27.80 15.77 5.12
N THR A 103 28.56 14.68 5.01
CA THR A 103 28.57 13.79 3.83
C THR A 103 27.72 12.53 4.00
N THR A 104 27.04 12.41 5.14
CA THR A 104 26.16 11.29 5.49
C THR A 104 24.85 11.78 6.12
N GLN A 105 23.89 10.87 6.19
CA GLN A 105 22.58 11.07 6.80
C GLN A 105 22.10 9.79 7.47
N ALA A 106 21.18 9.92 8.43
CA ALA A 106 20.54 8.79 9.07
C ALA A 106 19.44 8.19 8.18
N LEU A 107 19.28 6.86 8.26
CA LEU A 107 18.28 6.11 7.52
C LEU A 107 17.44 5.28 8.50
N ALA A 108 16.12 5.30 8.31
CA ALA A 108 15.18 4.53 9.11
C ALA A 108 14.97 3.13 8.50
N CYS A 109 15.74 2.15 8.97
CA CYS A 109 15.60 0.76 8.57
C CYS A 109 14.58 0.03 9.47
N ASN A 110 13.74 -0.84 8.88
CA ASN A 110 12.72 -1.61 9.61
C ASN A 110 11.83 -0.75 10.53
N SER A 111 11.48 0.46 10.08
CA SER A 111 10.68 1.42 10.84
C SER A 111 11.31 1.89 12.17
N VAL A 112 12.60 1.61 12.40
CA VAL A 112 13.36 2.14 13.53
C VAL A 112 14.09 3.40 13.08
N THR A 113 13.77 4.54 13.68
CA THR A 113 14.42 5.82 13.36
C THR A 113 15.91 5.78 13.66
N ASN A 114 16.70 6.37 12.77
CA ASN A 114 18.16 6.46 12.89
C ASN A 114 18.86 5.11 13.14
N SER A 115 18.36 4.02 12.57
CA SER A 115 18.91 2.67 12.77
C SER A 115 20.04 2.30 11.80
N ALA A 116 20.33 3.17 10.84
CA ALA A 116 21.44 3.05 9.90
C ALA A 116 21.98 4.43 9.48
N ILE A 117 23.17 4.43 8.86
CA ILE A 117 23.77 5.62 8.22
C ILE A 117 23.97 5.34 6.73
N THR A 118 23.66 6.32 5.88
CA THR A 118 23.96 6.30 4.45
C THR A 118 24.65 7.60 4.00
N HIS A 119 25.32 7.58 2.86
CA HIS A 119 25.76 8.78 2.15
C HIS A 119 24.56 9.68 1.76
N ASN A 120 24.80 10.98 1.60
CA ASN A 120 23.82 11.97 1.13
C ASN A 120 24.21 12.66 -0.19
N SER A 121 25.39 12.38 -0.72
CA SER A 121 25.88 12.86 -2.01
C SER A 121 26.74 11.80 -2.68
N ARG A 122 26.90 11.89 -4.00
CA ARG A 122 27.76 11.00 -4.81
C ARG A 122 29.24 11.41 -4.83
N ASP A 123 29.63 12.40 -4.02
CA ASP A 123 30.99 12.93 -4.02
C ASP A 123 31.95 11.91 -3.44
N ASP A 124 33.21 11.96 -3.89
CA ASP A 124 34.26 11.06 -3.42
C ASP A 124 34.59 11.36 -1.96
N LYS A 125 34.60 10.31 -1.13
CA LYS A 125 34.89 10.36 0.30
C LYS A 125 36.12 9.50 0.58
N THR A 126 37.03 10.01 1.41
CA THR A 126 38.18 9.26 1.92
C THR A 126 37.89 8.62 3.27
N SER A 127 37.01 9.25 4.07
CA SER A 127 36.61 8.79 5.40
C SER A 127 35.21 9.29 5.77
N VAL A 128 34.48 8.48 6.53
CA VAL A 128 33.18 8.79 7.12
C VAL A 128 33.19 8.34 8.58
N GLN A 129 32.58 9.15 9.46
CA GLN A 129 32.38 8.81 10.86
C GLN A 129 30.90 8.83 11.23
N ALA A 130 30.50 8.00 12.19
CA ALA A 130 29.18 8.03 12.80
C ALA A 130 29.24 7.47 14.22
N ILE A 131 28.36 7.94 15.09
CA ILE A 131 28.28 7.47 16.49
C ILE A 131 27.14 6.48 16.59
N TRP A 132 27.40 5.29 17.14
CA TRP A 132 26.40 4.29 17.46
C TRP A 132 26.10 4.27 18.96
N THR A 133 24.82 4.19 19.30
CA THR A 133 24.30 4.10 20.67
C THR A 133 23.56 2.76 20.83
N PRO A 134 24.01 1.87 21.73
CA PRO A 134 23.35 0.59 22.01
C PRO A 134 22.02 0.81 22.74
N PRO A 135 21.07 -0.13 22.62
CA PRO A 135 19.80 -0.05 23.33
C PRO A 135 19.99 -0.06 24.85
N SER A 136 19.00 0.48 25.57
CA SER A 136 18.99 0.53 27.04
C SER A 136 18.92 -0.85 27.71
N THR A 137 18.44 -1.86 26.98
CA THR A 137 18.41 -3.26 27.41
C THR A 137 19.25 -4.09 26.45
N ILE A 138 20.23 -4.82 26.99
CA ILE A 138 21.12 -5.69 26.20
C ILE A 138 20.58 -7.12 26.27
N THR A 139 20.03 -7.59 25.15
CA THR A 139 19.48 -8.95 25.01
C THR A 139 20.51 -9.96 24.49
N GLU A 140 21.52 -9.49 23.74
CA GLU A 140 22.62 -10.30 23.22
C GLU A 140 23.97 -9.66 23.59
N THR A 141 24.95 -10.48 23.96
CA THR A 141 26.25 -10.00 24.45
C THR A 141 27.20 -9.55 23.35
N THR A 142 26.91 -9.90 22.09
CA THR A 142 27.77 -9.62 20.94
C THR A 142 27.00 -8.87 19.86
N THR A 143 27.51 -7.70 19.49
CA THR A 143 26.99 -6.85 18.41
C THR A 143 28.01 -6.78 17.29
N VAL A 144 27.56 -6.87 16.04
CA VAL A 144 28.40 -6.72 14.86
C VAL A 144 27.98 -5.46 14.12
N ILE A 145 28.88 -4.50 14.00
CA ILE A 145 28.73 -3.37 13.10
C ILE A 145 29.15 -3.82 11.71
N LYS A 146 28.30 -3.62 10.70
CA LYS A 146 28.54 -3.97 9.30
C LYS A 146 28.55 -2.72 8.43
N ALA A 147 29.39 -2.71 7.41
CA ALA A 147 29.40 -1.69 6.37
C ALA A 147 29.31 -2.30 4.97
N THR A 148 28.54 -1.64 4.12
CA THR A 148 28.59 -1.77 2.66
C THR A 148 29.22 -0.51 2.09
N VAL A 149 30.16 -0.68 1.16
CA VAL A 149 30.90 0.43 0.54
C VAL A 149 30.74 0.36 -0.97
N VAL A 150 30.40 1.49 -1.58
CA VAL A 150 30.30 1.64 -3.04
C VAL A 150 31.44 2.55 -3.50
N SER A 151 32.37 2.01 -4.29
CA SER A 151 33.43 2.80 -4.90
C SER A 151 32.85 3.65 -6.04
N VAL A 152 32.24 2.98 -7.02
CA VAL A 152 31.53 3.57 -8.16
C VAL A 152 30.29 2.73 -8.47
N TYR A 153 29.39 3.20 -9.34
CA TYR A 153 28.07 2.58 -9.56
C TYR A 153 28.12 1.05 -9.80
N ASN A 154 29.06 0.56 -10.60
CA ASN A 154 29.18 -0.89 -10.88
C ASN A 154 30.11 -1.65 -9.91
N THR A 155 30.75 -0.97 -8.96
CA THR A 155 31.79 -1.55 -8.09
C THR A 155 31.47 -1.29 -6.62
N PHE A 156 31.00 -2.33 -5.92
CA PHE A 156 30.59 -2.25 -4.52
C PHE A 156 30.92 -3.54 -3.75
N PHE A 157 31.01 -3.41 -2.43
CA PHE A 157 31.44 -4.46 -1.51
C PHE A 157 30.42 -4.61 -0.39
N VAL A 158 29.91 -5.82 -0.17
CA VAL A 158 28.89 -6.15 0.84
C VAL A 158 29.46 -7.23 1.76
N ASN A 159 29.15 -7.18 3.06
CA ASN A 159 29.60 -8.15 4.08
C ASN A 159 31.14 -8.29 4.23
N CYS A 160 31.92 -7.37 3.66
CA CYS A 160 33.39 -7.41 3.73
C CYS A 160 33.96 -6.69 4.94
N PHE A 161 33.24 -5.71 5.48
CA PHE A 161 33.75 -4.82 6.51
C PHE A 161 32.85 -4.90 7.73
N ASN A 162 33.38 -5.43 8.83
CA ASN A 162 32.68 -5.48 10.10
C ASN A 162 33.61 -5.26 11.29
N VAL A 163 33.04 -4.79 12.40
CA VAL A 163 33.70 -4.75 13.71
C VAL A 163 32.77 -5.37 14.75
N THR A 164 33.32 -6.21 15.62
CA THR A 164 32.57 -6.90 16.67
C THR A 164 32.75 -6.17 17.99
N LEU A 165 31.63 -5.90 18.66
CA LEU A 165 31.54 -5.20 19.94
C LEU A 165 30.94 -6.12 21.00
N THR A 166 31.51 -6.11 22.21
CA THR A 166 31.04 -6.94 23.33
C THR A 166 30.37 -6.09 24.40
N ALA A 167 29.15 -6.45 24.76
CA ALA A 167 28.44 -5.82 25.86
C ALA A 167 29.02 -6.21 27.22
N LYS A 168 29.21 -5.24 28.11
CA LYS A 168 29.45 -5.47 29.53
C LYS A 168 28.17 -5.19 30.33
N GLN A 169 27.80 -6.11 31.21
CA GLN A 169 26.79 -5.83 32.23
C GLN A 169 27.41 -4.98 33.34
N ALA A 170 26.68 -3.98 33.84
CA ALA A 170 27.11 -3.27 35.04
C ALA A 170 27.06 -4.25 36.21
N ASN A 171 28.21 -4.55 36.83
CA ASN A 171 28.27 -5.31 38.07
C ASN A 171 27.57 -4.50 39.16
N ILE A 172 26.33 -4.85 39.49
CA ILE A 172 25.71 -4.43 40.75
C ILE A 172 26.40 -5.27 41.83
N SER A 173 27.41 -4.69 42.50
CA SER A 173 27.96 -5.27 43.71
C SER A 173 26.85 -5.33 44.76
N THR A 174 26.41 -6.54 45.08
CA THR A 174 25.48 -6.82 46.17
C THR A 174 26.17 -6.61 47.51
N ASN A 175 26.27 -5.36 47.97
CA ASN A 175 26.46 -5.09 49.40
C ASN A 175 25.11 -5.17 50.09
N ALA A 176 24.80 -6.37 50.58
CA ALA A 176 23.79 -6.58 51.59
C ALA A 176 24.14 -5.75 52.83
N THR A 177 23.35 -4.70 53.09
CA THR A 177 23.36 -4.03 54.40
C THR A 177 21.95 -4.08 54.94
N THR A 178 21.79 -4.88 55.97
CA THR A 178 20.64 -4.97 56.86
C THR A 178 20.39 -3.63 57.55
N VAL A 179 19.24 -2.98 57.31
CA VAL A 179 18.69 -1.98 58.25
C VAL A 179 17.19 -2.19 58.36
N ALA A 180 16.75 -2.15 59.62
CA ALA A 180 15.48 -2.56 60.17
C ALA A 180 14.26 -1.73 59.73
N ALA A 181 13.09 -2.32 60.00
CA ALA A 181 11.76 -1.74 59.85
C ALA A 181 11.57 -0.42 60.61
N SER A 182 10.85 0.53 59.98
CA SER A 182 9.77 1.26 60.66
C SER A 182 8.88 2.07 59.69
N SER A 183 7.58 1.94 59.91
CA SER A 183 6.48 2.90 59.74
C SER A 183 6.22 3.63 58.40
N THR A 184 5.12 3.20 57.78
CA THR A 184 4.01 4.02 57.22
C THR A 184 4.35 5.38 56.57
N THR A 185 4.15 5.47 55.26
CA THR A 185 3.58 6.67 54.63
C THR A 185 2.94 6.30 53.29
N ALA A 186 1.86 7.02 52.98
CA ALA A 186 0.84 6.70 51.99
C ALA A 186 1.35 6.50 50.56
N VAL A 187 0.71 5.55 49.85
CA VAL A 187 0.76 5.42 48.40
C VAL A 187 0.19 6.70 47.79
N ALA A 188 1.07 7.55 47.27
CA ALA A 188 0.69 8.71 46.50
C ALA A 188 0.12 8.24 45.15
N SER A 189 -1.19 8.41 44.99
CA SER A 189 -1.88 8.49 43.71
C SER A 189 -1.10 9.42 42.78
N THR A 190 -0.50 8.88 41.72
CA THR A 190 0.10 9.72 40.68
C THR A 190 -1.01 10.13 39.73
N THR A 191 -1.52 11.33 39.97
CA THR A 191 -2.44 12.07 39.12
C THR A 191 -1.84 12.20 37.72
N ILE A 192 -2.57 11.69 36.73
CA ILE A 192 -2.30 11.92 35.30
C ILE A 192 -2.39 13.42 35.07
N THR A 193 -1.27 14.03 34.70
CA THR A 193 -1.20 15.44 34.31
C THR A 193 -1.93 15.59 32.98
N THR A 194 -3.02 16.36 33.01
CA THR A 194 -3.78 16.80 31.84
C THR A 194 -2.92 17.70 30.95
N THR A 195 -2.27 17.13 29.95
CA THR A 195 -1.82 17.87 28.76
C THR A 195 -2.97 17.91 27.77
N THR A 196 -3.52 19.11 27.57
CA THR A 196 -4.30 19.61 26.43
C THR A 196 -5.11 18.55 25.66
N ILE A 197 -6.38 18.41 26.07
CA ILE A 197 -7.36 17.50 25.48
C ILE A 197 -7.65 17.93 24.03
N GLN A 198 -7.12 17.20 23.06
CA GLN A 198 -7.85 16.95 21.83
C GLN A 198 -9.03 16.01 22.19
N PRO A 199 -10.26 16.24 21.71
CA PRO A 199 -11.35 15.31 21.97
C PRO A 199 -10.97 13.96 21.35
N ILE A 200 -10.72 12.95 22.17
CA ILE A 200 -10.41 11.60 21.69
C ILE A 200 -11.72 11.00 21.17
N VAL A 201 -11.87 10.96 19.84
CA VAL A 201 -13.06 10.43 19.14
C VAL A 201 -12.79 8.96 18.82
N GLY A 202 -13.02 8.07 19.78
CA GLY A 202 -12.70 6.65 19.58
C GLY A 202 -13.02 5.71 20.74
N VAL A 203 -13.16 4.42 20.44
CA VAL A 203 -13.24 3.33 21.45
C VAL A 203 -11.83 3.09 22.00
N GLN A 204 -11.65 3.13 23.31
CA GLN A 204 -10.34 2.85 23.92
C GLN A 204 -10.40 1.51 24.63
N LEU A 205 -9.45 0.63 24.36
CA LEU A 205 -9.27 -0.65 25.03
C LEU A 205 -7.97 -0.61 25.83
N ALA A 206 -8.04 -0.86 27.14
CA ALA A 206 -6.90 -1.21 27.96
C ALA A 206 -7.02 -2.66 28.41
N VAL A 207 -5.97 -3.45 28.21
CA VAL A 207 -5.88 -4.83 28.69
C VAL A 207 -4.72 -4.91 29.67
N ASN A 208 -5.01 -5.44 30.84
CA ASN A 208 -4.02 -5.77 31.85
C ASN A 208 -4.20 -7.24 32.22
N TRP A 209 -3.12 -8.00 32.29
CA TRP A 209 -3.18 -9.32 32.91
C TRP A 209 -2.02 -9.57 33.85
N THR A 210 -2.30 -10.42 34.83
CA THR A 210 -1.35 -10.86 35.84
C THR A 210 -1.26 -12.37 35.83
N TYR A 211 -0.11 -12.89 36.23
CA TYR A 211 0.12 -14.32 36.34
C TYR A 211 0.54 -14.64 37.77
N ALA A 212 -0.22 -15.52 38.43
CA ALA A 212 0.08 -16.00 39.76
C ALA A 212 -0.38 -17.45 39.90
N SER A 213 0.44 -18.30 40.52
CA SER A 213 0.08 -19.68 40.88
C SER A 213 -0.51 -20.52 39.75
N GLY A 214 -0.01 -20.36 38.51
CA GLY A 214 -0.48 -21.12 37.35
C GLY A 214 -1.77 -20.59 36.70
N VAL A 215 -2.30 -19.46 37.18
CA VAL A 215 -3.52 -18.81 36.68
C VAL A 215 -3.17 -17.46 36.07
N THR A 216 -3.66 -17.20 34.86
CA THR A 216 -3.59 -15.89 34.21
C THR A 216 -4.91 -15.17 34.40
N SER A 217 -4.92 -14.04 35.09
CA SER A 217 -6.11 -13.18 35.24
C SER A 217 -6.02 -12.02 34.26
N VAL A 218 -7.01 -11.88 33.38
CA VAL A 218 -7.07 -10.85 32.33
C VAL A 218 -8.23 -9.90 32.60
N LYS A 219 -7.94 -8.59 32.56
CA LYS A 219 -8.92 -7.52 32.70
C LYS A 219 -8.89 -6.61 31.48
N MET A 220 -10.00 -6.55 30.77
CA MET A 220 -10.27 -5.61 29.68
C MET A 220 -11.09 -4.45 30.20
N GLN A 221 -10.65 -3.21 29.96
CA GLN A 221 -11.39 -1.98 30.26
C GLN A 221 -11.60 -1.22 28.97
N ILE A 222 -12.87 -1.00 28.62
CA ILE A 222 -13.24 -0.42 27.34
C ILE A 222 -14.05 0.86 27.59
N THR A 223 -13.59 1.99 27.05
CA THR A 223 -14.31 3.27 27.08
C THR A 223 -14.97 3.54 25.73
N ASN A 224 -16.07 4.30 25.74
CA ASN A 224 -16.82 4.70 24.54
C ASN A 224 -17.43 3.56 23.70
N LEU A 225 -17.49 2.32 24.22
CA LEU A 225 -18.18 1.21 23.56
C LEU A 225 -19.71 1.40 23.66
N GLN A 226 -20.42 1.31 22.53
CA GLN A 226 -21.87 1.49 22.48
C GLN A 226 -22.61 0.16 22.67
N ALA A 227 -23.88 0.23 23.08
CA ALA A 227 -24.74 -0.95 23.14
C ALA A 227 -24.84 -1.62 21.77
N SER A 228 -24.95 -2.95 21.75
CA SER A 228 -24.87 -3.79 20.54
C SER A 228 -23.51 -3.76 19.84
N GLN A 229 -22.42 -3.50 20.58
CA GLN A 229 -21.06 -3.61 20.07
C GLN A 229 -20.24 -4.63 20.86
N TRP A 230 -19.11 -5.03 20.27
CA TRP A 230 -18.14 -5.90 20.91
C TRP A 230 -16.72 -5.39 20.67
N CYS A 231 -15.85 -5.67 21.64
CA CYS A 231 -14.42 -5.46 21.54
C CYS A 231 -13.71 -6.76 21.92
N ALA A 232 -12.68 -7.13 21.17
CA ALA A 232 -11.94 -8.35 21.39
C ALA A 232 -10.44 -8.13 21.28
N PHE A 233 -9.68 -9.00 21.94
CA PHE A 233 -8.29 -9.22 21.56
C PHE A 233 -8.05 -10.69 21.23
N GLY A 234 -7.23 -10.93 20.21
CA GLY A 234 -6.74 -12.22 19.77
C GLY A 234 -5.29 -12.41 20.18
N LEU A 235 -4.90 -13.63 20.51
CA LEU A 235 -3.51 -14.05 20.64
C LEU A 235 -3.14 -14.85 19.39
N SER A 236 -2.28 -14.26 18.56
CA SER A 236 -1.83 -14.84 17.30
C SER A 236 -0.34 -15.19 17.34
N LEU A 237 0.07 -16.16 16.53
CA LEU A 237 1.48 -16.48 16.33
C LEU A 237 2.16 -15.54 15.33
N ASP A 238 1.38 -14.76 14.57
CA ASP A 238 1.87 -13.77 13.62
C ASP A 238 1.04 -12.47 13.73
N LYS A 239 1.26 -11.51 12.82
CA LYS A 239 0.54 -10.22 12.83
C LYS A 239 -0.76 -10.25 12.00
N ASN A 240 -1.18 -11.41 11.53
CA ASN A 240 -2.35 -11.60 10.68
C ASN A 240 -3.44 -12.34 11.47
N MET A 241 -4.70 -12.06 11.16
CA MET A 241 -5.80 -12.84 11.72
C MET A 241 -5.80 -14.22 11.05
N GLY A 242 -5.49 -15.26 11.81
CA GLY A 242 -5.27 -16.63 11.34
C GLY A 242 -5.79 -17.66 12.33
N GLU A 243 -4.92 -18.56 12.80
CA GLU A 243 -5.23 -19.58 13.80
C GLU A 243 -5.14 -19.01 15.24
N ASP A 244 -6.08 -18.14 15.62
CA ASP A 244 -5.94 -17.28 16.80
C ASP A 244 -6.89 -17.64 17.94
N HIS A 245 -6.43 -17.46 19.18
CA HIS A 245 -7.30 -17.49 20.35
C HIS A 245 -7.90 -16.11 20.60
N VAL A 246 -9.23 -16.00 20.52
CA VAL A 246 -9.93 -14.72 20.60
C VAL A 246 -10.76 -14.62 21.87
N PHE A 247 -10.62 -13.52 22.59
CA PHE A 247 -11.37 -13.18 23.79
C PHE A 247 -12.23 -11.95 23.51
N VAL A 248 -13.55 -12.12 23.60
CA VAL A 248 -14.54 -11.13 23.19
C VAL A 248 -15.28 -10.62 24.41
N CYS A 249 -15.41 -9.30 24.52
CA CYS A 249 -16.29 -8.61 25.45
C CYS A 249 -17.46 -7.98 24.66
N LYS A 250 -18.67 -8.51 24.84
CA LYS A 250 -19.90 -8.03 24.20
C LYS A 250 -20.63 -7.08 25.14
N TYR A 251 -20.99 -5.90 24.65
CA TYR A 251 -21.82 -4.94 25.37
C TYR A 251 -23.23 -4.91 24.78
N LEU A 252 -24.16 -5.61 25.43
CA LEU A 252 -25.56 -5.70 24.99
C LEU A 252 -26.39 -4.58 25.62
N SER A 253 -26.23 -4.38 26.92
CA SER A 253 -26.85 -3.30 27.69
C SER A 253 -26.08 -3.05 28.99
N THR A 254 -26.41 -1.98 29.72
CA THR A 254 -25.76 -1.61 31.00
C THR A 254 -25.71 -2.75 32.03
N TYR A 255 -26.68 -3.68 31.97
CA TYR A 255 -26.78 -4.83 32.88
C TYR A 255 -26.41 -6.16 32.22
N ASN A 256 -26.08 -6.15 30.92
CA ASN A 256 -25.81 -7.35 30.14
C ASN A 256 -24.52 -7.18 29.34
N VAL A 257 -23.43 -7.64 29.94
CA VAL A 257 -22.10 -7.72 29.33
C VAL A 257 -21.67 -9.17 29.35
N VAL A 258 -21.25 -9.70 28.20
CA VAL A 258 -20.93 -11.13 28.05
C VAL A 258 -19.49 -11.28 27.59
N VAL A 259 -18.75 -12.17 28.25
CA VAL A 259 -17.40 -12.56 27.83
C VAL A 259 -17.46 -13.90 27.11
N GLU A 260 -16.86 -13.99 25.93
CA GLU A 260 -16.79 -15.22 25.15
C GLU A 260 -15.36 -15.53 24.72
N ARG A 261 -15.04 -16.82 24.66
CA ARG A 261 -13.79 -17.32 24.04
C ARG A 261 -14.09 -18.02 22.72
N ARG A 262 -13.29 -17.72 21.71
CA ARG A 262 -13.40 -18.27 20.35
C ARG A 262 -12.01 -18.67 19.83
N ILE A 263 -11.95 -19.49 18.78
CA ILE A 263 -10.69 -19.87 18.10
C ILE A 263 -10.84 -19.72 16.61
N ASN A 264 -10.17 -18.75 16.01
CA ASN A 264 -10.20 -18.47 14.57
C ASN A 264 -9.54 -19.61 13.77
N PRO A 265 -10.20 -20.36 12.86
CA PRO A 265 -9.57 -21.41 12.08
C PRO A 265 -9.25 -20.90 10.67
N GLY A 266 -8.35 -19.91 10.59
CA GLY A 266 -7.91 -19.35 9.31
C GLY A 266 -8.76 -18.18 8.79
N GLY A 267 -9.09 -17.22 9.65
CA GLY A 267 -9.61 -15.90 9.24
C GLY A 267 -11.14 -15.70 9.30
N TYR A 268 -11.93 -16.67 9.79
CA TYR A 268 -13.39 -16.57 9.89
C TYR A 268 -13.96 -16.80 11.28
N SER A 269 -15.15 -16.24 11.53
CA SER A 269 -15.95 -16.44 12.75
C SER A 269 -16.16 -17.93 13.10
N PRO A 270 -15.55 -18.43 14.18
CA PRO A 270 -15.53 -19.85 14.55
C PRO A 270 -16.61 -20.25 15.54
N PRO A 271 -16.78 -21.56 15.83
CA PRO A 271 -17.63 -22.02 16.92
C PRO A 271 -17.21 -21.38 18.25
N VAL A 272 -18.21 -20.90 18.99
CA VAL A 272 -18.06 -20.54 20.40
C VAL A 272 -17.55 -21.77 21.13
N LEU A 273 -16.49 -21.62 21.92
CA LEU A 273 -16.06 -22.68 22.83
C LEU A 273 -17.02 -22.72 24.04
N GLY A 274 -18.24 -23.20 23.81
CA GLY A 274 -19.28 -23.35 24.83
C GLY A 274 -19.36 -24.79 25.33
N GLY A 275 -19.26 -24.97 26.65
CA GLY A 275 -19.59 -26.23 27.34
C GLY A 275 -18.45 -27.25 27.39
N ALA A 276 -17.95 -27.50 28.61
CA ALA A 276 -17.07 -28.61 29.01
C ALA A 276 -15.63 -28.68 28.46
N GLY A 277 -15.15 -27.73 27.65
CA GLY A 277 -13.76 -27.76 27.11
C GLY A 277 -13.00 -26.43 27.02
N GLY A 278 -13.57 -25.32 27.49
CA GLY A 278 -12.99 -23.98 27.36
C GLY A 278 -13.44 -23.02 28.48
N VAL A 279 -13.34 -23.48 29.73
CA VAL A 279 -13.87 -22.81 30.91
C VAL A 279 -12.94 -21.64 31.28
N PHE A 280 -13.44 -20.40 31.18
CA PHE A 280 -12.93 -19.34 32.06
C PHE A 280 -13.14 -19.81 33.49
N ASN A 281 -12.10 -19.84 34.34
CA ASN A 281 -12.31 -20.34 35.71
C ASN A 281 -13.22 -19.39 36.51
N SER A 282 -13.19 -18.11 36.16
CA SER A 282 -14.09 -17.08 36.63
C SER A 282 -14.27 -16.03 35.55
N THR A 283 -15.43 -15.39 35.54
CA THR A 283 -15.69 -14.17 34.75
C THR A 283 -16.36 -13.14 35.63
N THR A 284 -16.03 -11.87 35.43
CA THR A 284 -16.67 -10.74 36.11
C THR A 284 -16.86 -9.62 35.11
N GLN A 285 -18.08 -9.11 34.99
CA GLN A 285 -18.42 -8.05 34.06
C GLN A 285 -19.07 -6.89 34.81
N LYS A 286 -18.67 -5.67 34.47
CA LYS A 286 -19.20 -4.46 35.12
C LYS A 286 -19.25 -3.31 34.11
N VAL A 287 -20.30 -2.50 34.17
CA VAL A 287 -20.37 -1.21 33.49
C VAL A 287 -20.42 -0.13 34.56
N GLU A 288 -19.43 0.75 34.60
CA GLU A 288 -19.34 1.83 35.60
C GLU A 288 -18.74 3.08 34.95
N ASN A 289 -19.36 4.23 35.15
CA ASN A 289 -18.91 5.52 34.62
C ASN A 289 -18.63 5.50 33.09
N GLY A 290 -19.43 4.76 32.32
CA GLY A 290 -19.25 4.62 30.86
C GLY A 290 -18.11 3.68 30.44
N VAL A 291 -17.50 2.95 31.38
CA VAL A 291 -16.45 1.97 31.12
C VAL A 291 -17.02 0.56 31.20
N VAL A 292 -16.90 -0.20 30.11
CA VAL A 292 -17.25 -1.63 30.07
C VAL A 292 -16.02 -2.44 30.51
N SER A 293 -16.13 -3.13 31.64
CA SER A 293 -15.06 -3.97 32.20
C SER A 293 -15.41 -5.45 32.05
N CYS A 294 -14.51 -6.21 31.41
CA CYS A 294 -14.61 -7.65 31.25
C CYS A 294 -13.36 -8.32 31.84
N GLU A 295 -13.54 -9.06 32.93
CA GLU A 295 -12.46 -9.77 33.62
C GLU A 295 -12.69 -11.28 33.57
N PHE A 296 -11.63 -12.04 33.34
CA PHE A 296 -11.70 -13.50 33.29
C PHE A 296 -10.37 -14.15 33.63
N THR A 297 -10.43 -15.39 34.13
CA THR A 297 -9.22 -16.17 34.47
C THR A 297 -9.06 -17.41 33.59
N LEU A 298 -7.81 -17.72 33.25
CA LEU A 298 -7.42 -18.86 32.43
C LEU A 298 -6.53 -19.82 33.24
N SER A 299 -6.85 -21.12 33.24
CA SER A 299 -6.02 -22.19 33.81
C SER A 299 -6.13 -23.47 32.96
N GLY A 300 -5.34 -24.50 33.28
CA GLY A 300 -5.50 -25.82 32.65
C GLY A 300 -4.85 -25.99 31.28
N PHE A 301 -3.73 -25.30 31.03
CA PHE A 301 -2.93 -25.41 29.80
C PHE A 301 -2.16 -26.74 29.74
N THR A 302 -2.86 -27.87 29.67
CA THR A 302 -2.22 -29.20 29.65
C THR A 302 -1.94 -29.65 28.22
N SER A 303 -0.68 -30.01 27.94
CA SER A 303 -0.22 -30.59 26.68
C SER A 303 -0.62 -32.07 26.58
N SER A 304 -1.91 -32.35 26.45
CA SER A 304 -2.36 -33.73 26.25
C SER A 304 -2.09 -34.21 24.83
N LYS A 305 -1.03 -35.03 24.66
CA LYS A 305 -0.72 -35.79 23.43
C LYS A 305 -1.73 -36.90 23.11
N ARG A 306 -2.83 -37.06 23.86
CA ARG A 306 -3.84 -38.11 23.65
C ARG A 306 -5.26 -37.57 23.75
N ARG A 307 -5.77 -37.01 22.65
CA ARG A 307 -7.17 -37.10 22.19
C ARG A 307 -7.28 -36.39 20.85
N ARG A 308 -7.94 -37.01 19.86
CA ARG A 308 -8.19 -36.48 18.49
C ARG A 308 -9.17 -35.28 18.46
N ARG A 309 -9.18 -34.45 19.50
CA ARG A 309 -9.80 -33.12 19.59
C ARG A 309 -8.87 -32.24 20.43
N ALA A 310 -7.62 -32.10 19.97
CA ALA A 310 -6.73 -31.06 20.45
C ALA A 310 -7.23 -29.74 19.88
N ILE A 311 -8.21 -29.13 20.55
CA ILE A 311 -8.46 -27.70 20.43
C ILE A 311 -7.10 -27.05 20.71
N ALA A 312 -6.50 -26.35 19.74
CA ALA A 312 -5.15 -25.79 19.80
C ALA A 312 -4.85 -25.29 21.23
N SER A 313 -3.91 -25.95 21.92
CA SER A 313 -3.65 -25.65 23.32
C SER A 313 -2.90 -24.33 23.39
N LEU A 314 -3.57 -23.28 23.86
CA LEU A 314 -2.94 -22.01 24.18
C LEU A 314 -1.77 -22.29 25.15
N SER A 315 -0.55 -21.92 24.78
CA SER A 315 0.66 -22.30 25.51
C SER A 315 1.10 -21.15 26.42
N GLN A 316 1.49 -21.46 27.65
CA GLN A 316 1.90 -20.43 28.61
C GLN A 316 3.23 -19.75 28.26
N THR A 317 4.13 -20.47 27.58
CA THR A 317 5.50 -20.03 27.27
C THR A 317 5.63 -19.47 25.85
N THR A 318 4.58 -19.55 25.05
CA THR A 318 4.60 -19.09 23.67
C THR A 318 4.37 -17.58 23.64
N SER A 319 5.19 -16.88 22.86
CA SER A 319 5.01 -15.46 22.58
C SER A 319 3.95 -15.28 21.50
N TYR A 320 2.91 -14.50 21.79
CA TYR A 320 1.82 -14.18 20.88
C TYR A 320 1.84 -12.70 20.52
N TYR A 321 1.42 -12.34 19.32
CA TYR A 321 1.05 -10.98 18.95
C TYR A 321 -0.40 -10.72 19.39
N PRO A 322 -0.67 -9.71 20.24
CA PRO A 322 -2.02 -9.27 20.49
C PRO A 322 -2.61 -8.61 19.24
N LEU A 323 -3.73 -9.13 18.77
CA LEU A 323 -4.55 -8.52 17.72
C LEU A 323 -5.78 -7.90 18.38
N ILE A 324 -6.14 -6.66 18.06
CA ILE A 324 -7.31 -6.00 18.65
C ILE A 324 -8.35 -5.80 17.58
N ALA A 325 -9.61 -6.12 17.89
CA ALA A 325 -10.72 -6.03 16.96
C ALA A 325 -11.96 -5.41 17.62
N ILE A 326 -12.70 -4.59 16.88
CA ILE A 326 -13.93 -3.94 17.34
C ILE A 326 -15.00 -4.11 16.27
N GLY A 327 -16.24 -4.41 16.67
CA GLY A 327 -17.34 -4.60 15.71
C GLY A 327 -18.72 -4.45 16.34
N ASN A 328 -19.73 -4.60 15.50
CA ASN A 328 -21.14 -4.56 15.90
C ASN A 328 -21.71 -5.96 16.10
N LEU A 329 -22.81 -6.05 16.83
CA LEU A 329 -23.61 -7.27 17.00
C LEU A 329 -24.83 -7.24 16.07
N ASP A 330 -25.24 -8.42 15.58
CA ASP A 330 -26.50 -8.57 14.85
C ASP A 330 -27.70 -8.56 15.81
N SER A 331 -28.92 -8.63 15.24
CA SER A 331 -30.17 -8.69 16.02
C SER A 331 -30.30 -9.94 16.91
N SER A 332 -29.45 -10.94 16.68
CA SER A 332 -29.38 -12.19 17.45
C SER A 332 -28.17 -12.22 18.41
N ASN A 333 -27.51 -11.08 18.64
CA ASN A 333 -26.34 -10.92 19.50
C ASN A 333 -25.07 -11.68 19.05
N ASN A 334 -24.99 -12.03 17.77
CA ASN A 334 -23.79 -12.60 17.16
C ASN A 334 -22.84 -11.50 16.68
N LEU A 335 -21.55 -11.82 16.61
CA LEU A 335 -20.53 -10.89 16.11
C LEU A 335 -20.71 -10.72 14.60
N ILE A 336 -20.85 -9.48 14.17
CA ILE A 336 -20.62 -9.08 12.77
C ILE A 336 -19.11 -8.86 12.60
N GLN A 337 -18.60 -9.00 11.37
CA GLN A 337 -17.21 -8.72 11.01
C GLN A 337 -16.78 -7.36 11.60
N HIS A 338 -15.60 -7.36 12.23
CA HIS A 338 -15.04 -6.17 12.85
C HIS A 338 -14.82 -5.05 11.83
N THR A 339 -14.95 -3.80 12.26
CA THR A 339 -14.67 -2.62 11.45
C THR A 339 -13.19 -2.25 11.44
N SER A 340 -12.43 -2.70 12.43
CA SER A 340 -10.97 -2.51 12.49
C SER A 340 -10.28 -3.72 13.13
N VAL A 341 -9.07 -4.03 12.63
CA VAL A 341 -8.11 -4.93 13.30
C VAL A 341 -6.74 -4.32 13.28
N THR A 342 -6.09 -4.27 14.44
CA THR A 342 -4.70 -3.82 14.55
C THR A 342 -3.88 -4.84 15.35
N ALA A 343 -2.73 -5.23 14.82
CA ALA A 343 -1.75 -6.04 15.53
C ALA A 343 -0.81 -5.14 16.34
N LEU A 344 -0.60 -5.45 17.62
CA LEU A 344 0.40 -4.76 18.42
C LEU A 344 1.81 -5.24 18.06
N SER A 345 2.77 -4.31 18.07
CA SER A 345 4.17 -4.61 17.77
C SER A 345 4.87 -5.43 18.86
N GLN A 346 4.35 -5.37 20.10
CA GLN A 346 4.89 -6.08 21.25
C GLN A 346 4.22 -7.44 21.40
N THR A 347 5.02 -8.50 21.52
CA THR A 347 4.52 -9.84 21.84
C THR A 347 4.30 -10.01 23.33
N VAL A 348 3.44 -10.95 23.67
CA VAL A 348 3.02 -11.26 25.03
C VAL A 348 3.12 -12.74 25.35
N GLN A 349 3.36 -13.08 26.61
CA GLN A 349 3.27 -14.43 27.13
C GLN A 349 2.29 -14.50 28.29
N LEU A 350 1.58 -15.62 28.43
CA LEU A 350 0.53 -15.78 29.45
C LEU A 350 1.08 -16.05 30.85
N ASN A 351 2.33 -16.52 30.95
CA ASN A 351 3.05 -16.70 32.21
C ASN A 351 3.75 -15.44 32.73
N GLN A 352 3.50 -14.28 32.11
CA GLN A 352 4.08 -13.00 32.50
C GLN A 352 3.00 -11.93 32.63
N ALA A 353 3.23 -10.96 33.52
CA ALA A 353 2.37 -9.78 33.58
C ALA A 353 2.58 -8.95 32.31
N ALA A 354 1.50 -8.47 31.71
CA ALA A 354 1.57 -7.53 30.60
C ALA A 354 0.39 -6.57 30.64
N SER A 355 0.62 -5.40 30.04
CA SER A 355 -0.39 -4.38 29.85
C SER A 355 -0.23 -3.76 28.46
N PHE A 356 -1.36 -3.45 27.83
CA PHE A 356 -1.38 -2.71 26.57
C PHE A 356 -2.67 -1.91 26.46
N SER A 357 -2.58 -0.79 25.74
CA SER A 357 -3.72 0.06 25.45
C SER A 357 -3.80 0.36 23.96
N TYR A 358 -5.01 0.48 23.45
CA TYR A 358 -5.31 0.83 22.07
C TYR A 358 -6.42 1.87 22.04
N ASN A 359 -6.17 2.96 21.30
CA ASN A 359 -7.17 3.96 21.00
C ASN A 359 -7.61 3.72 19.56
N ALA A 360 -8.85 3.28 19.39
CA ALA A 360 -9.48 3.21 18.08
C ALA A 360 -9.95 4.61 17.70
N ASP A 361 -9.04 5.49 17.30
CA ASP A 361 -9.41 6.65 16.50
C ASP A 361 -10.11 6.08 15.26
N GLY A 362 -11.35 6.50 14.98
CA GLY A 362 -12.20 5.88 13.96
C GLY A 362 -11.46 5.54 12.66
N GLY A 363 -11.20 4.25 12.42
CA GLY A 363 -10.56 3.72 11.21
C GLY A 363 -9.02 3.67 11.27
N ASP A 364 -8.45 2.45 11.29
CA ASP A 364 -7.01 2.22 11.12
C ASP A 364 -6.52 2.84 9.80
N SER A 365 -5.82 3.98 9.92
CA SER A 365 -5.38 4.84 8.83
C SER A 365 -4.13 4.32 8.11
N SER A 366 -3.56 3.19 8.53
CA SER A 366 -2.33 2.65 7.94
C SER A 366 -2.56 1.69 6.78
N LYS A 367 -3.70 0.98 6.77
CA LYS A 367 -4.06 0.02 5.71
C LYS A 367 -4.99 0.62 4.64
N THR A 368 -5.80 1.63 4.97
CA THR A 368 -6.71 2.27 4.01
C THR A 368 -6.06 3.10 2.86
N PRO A 369 -4.85 3.69 2.96
CA PRO A 369 -4.35 4.58 1.90
C PRO A 369 -3.92 3.85 0.62
N LEU A 370 -3.40 2.61 0.72
CA LEU A 370 -3.02 1.82 -0.47
C LEU A 370 -4.24 1.40 -1.29
N MET A 371 -5.29 0.92 -0.62
CA MET A 371 -6.59 0.61 -1.23
C MET A 371 -7.18 1.85 -1.91
N LYS A 372 -7.17 3.01 -1.22
CA LYS A 372 -7.64 4.28 -1.79
C LYS A 372 -6.83 4.69 -3.01
N ALA A 373 -5.50 4.61 -2.94
CA ALA A 373 -4.61 4.94 -4.05
C ALA A 373 -4.86 4.02 -5.25
N HIS A 374 -5.02 2.71 -5.04
CA HIS A 374 -5.45 1.77 -6.08
C HIS A 374 -6.73 2.23 -6.76
N GLY A 375 -7.78 2.51 -5.98
CA GLY A 375 -9.08 2.94 -6.50
C GLY A 375 -8.99 4.24 -7.31
N ILE A 376 -8.30 5.26 -6.77
CA ILE A 376 -8.14 6.56 -7.43
C ILE A 376 -7.38 6.41 -8.75
N ILE A 377 -6.25 5.70 -8.76
CA ILE A 377 -5.46 5.50 -9.98
C ILE A 377 -6.29 4.74 -11.02
N MET A 378 -7.03 3.68 -10.63
CA MET A 378 -7.90 2.95 -11.56
C MET A 378 -9.02 3.85 -12.12
N ILE A 379 -9.66 4.69 -11.30
CA ILE A 379 -10.69 5.63 -11.76
C ILE A 379 -10.14 6.54 -12.85
N PHE A 380 -9.02 7.23 -12.62
CA PHE A 380 -8.44 8.12 -13.63
C PHE A 380 -8.00 7.34 -14.88
N THR A 381 -7.37 6.19 -14.70
CA THR A 381 -6.89 5.35 -15.80
C THR A 381 -8.02 4.98 -16.75
N TRP A 382 -9.13 4.47 -16.23
CA TRP A 382 -10.22 3.93 -17.05
C TRP A 382 -11.23 5.01 -17.50
N ILE A 383 -11.56 5.97 -16.62
CA ILE A 383 -12.54 7.03 -16.95
C ILE A 383 -11.94 8.11 -17.83
N LEU A 384 -10.69 8.52 -17.61
CA LEU A 384 -10.07 9.61 -18.37
C LEU A 384 -9.19 9.10 -19.51
N PHE A 385 -8.17 8.30 -19.20
CA PHE A 385 -7.14 7.96 -20.19
C PHE A 385 -7.64 6.93 -21.21
N VAL A 386 -8.25 5.82 -20.77
CA VAL A 386 -8.71 4.76 -21.69
C VAL A 386 -9.82 5.27 -22.62
N SER A 387 -10.87 5.88 -22.07
CA SER A 387 -11.98 6.44 -22.85
C SER A 387 -11.50 7.44 -23.92
N THR A 388 -10.62 8.37 -23.54
CA THR A 388 -10.01 9.35 -24.44
C THR A 388 -9.19 8.68 -25.53
N GLY A 389 -8.33 7.73 -25.17
CA GLY A 389 -7.49 7.05 -26.14
C GLY A 389 -8.27 6.17 -27.12
N VAL A 390 -9.41 5.60 -26.71
CA VAL A 390 -10.33 4.87 -27.60
C VAL A 390 -10.99 5.83 -28.59
N LEU A 391 -11.48 6.99 -28.14
CA LEU A 391 -12.07 8.00 -29.03
C LEU A 391 -11.07 8.50 -30.07
N ILE A 392 -9.82 8.77 -29.65
CA ILE A 392 -8.74 9.21 -30.54
C ILE A 392 -8.42 8.13 -31.59
N ALA A 393 -8.26 6.87 -31.19
CA ALA A 393 -7.99 5.79 -32.13
C ALA A 393 -9.11 5.58 -33.15
N ARG A 394 -10.36 5.87 -32.77
CA ARG A 394 -11.53 5.62 -33.62
C ARG A 394 -11.85 6.77 -34.56
N TYR A 395 -11.90 8.01 -34.08
CA TYR A 395 -12.49 9.14 -34.81
C TYR A 395 -11.49 10.18 -35.34
N PHE A 396 -10.23 10.11 -34.91
CA PHE A 396 -9.23 11.16 -35.21
C PHE A 396 -8.21 10.80 -36.28
N LYS A 397 -8.40 9.66 -36.99
CA LYS A 397 -7.46 9.21 -38.02
C LYS A 397 -7.26 10.22 -39.17
N THR A 398 -8.31 10.97 -39.49
CA THR A 398 -8.36 11.89 -40.64
C THR A 398 -8.25 13.37 -40.26
N VAL A 399 -8.19 13.72 -38.97
CA VAL A 399 -8.27 15.11 -38.48
C VAL A 399 -6.96 15.89 -38.70
N TRP A 400 -5.82 15.19 -38.75
CA TRP A 400 -4.51 15.79 -38.99
C TRP A 400 -3.74 15.01 -40.06
N PRO A 401 -4.18 15.06 -41.33
CA PRO A 401 -3.61 14.22 -42.39
C PRO A 401 -2.16 14.62 -42.73
N GLU A 402 -1.85 15.91 -42.69
CA GLU A 402 -0.54 16.45 -43.09
C GLU A 402 0.47 16.55 -41.94
N ARG A 403 -0.02 16.60 -40.69
CA ARG A 403 0.85 16.75 -39.52
C ARG A 403 1.34 15.39 -39.03
N LYS A 404 2.62 15.34 -38.70
CA LYS A 404 3.27 14.16 -38.10
C LYS A 404 4.02 14.56 -36.84
N ILE A 405 3.95 13.73 -35.81
CA ILE A 405 4.77 13.85 -34.59
C ILE A 405 5.76 12.70 -34.64
N CYS A 406 7.06 13.01 -34.63
CA CYS A 406 8.14 12.01 -34.73
C CYS A 406 7.96 11.07 -35.95
N GLY A 407 7.58 11.62 -37.11
CA GLY A 407 7.35 10.86 -38.35
C GLY A 407 6.12 9.96 -38.36
N LYS A 408 5.26 9.99 -37.33
CA LYS A 408 4.00 9.23 -37.25
C LYS A 408 2.79 10.16 -37.27
N ALA A 409 1.65 9.66 -37.74
CA ALA A 409 0.39 10.42 -37.73
C ALA A 409 0.04 10.87 -36.30
N VAL A 410 -0.45 12.10 -36.15
CA VAL A 410 -0.71 12.74 -34.84
C VAL A 410 -1.59 11.87 -33.95
N TRP A 411 -2.73 11.38 -34.46
CA TRP A 411 -3.67 10.54 -33.70
C TRP A 411 -2.98 9.28 -33.14
N PHE A 412 -2.05 8.69 -33.91
CA PHE A 412 -1.38 7.46 -33.53
C PHE A 412 -0.33 7.72 -32.45
N ALA A 413 0.41 8.84 -32.56
CA ALA A 413 1.34 9.26 -31.54
C ALA A 413 0.63 9.53 -30.21
N ILE A 414 -0.49 10.26 -30.24
CA ILE A 414 -1.28 10.56 -29.04
C ILE A 414 -1.89 9.30 -28.44
N HIS A 415 -2.56 8.45 -29.25
CA HIS A 415 -3.13 7.19 -28.78
C HIS A 415 -2.07 6.31 -28.11
N ARG A 416 -0.90 6.16 -28.73
CA ARG A 416 0.20 5.37 -28.16
C ARG A 416 0.69 5.95 -26.83
N ALA A 417 0.87 7.26 -26.75
CA ALA A 417 1.31 7.91 -25.51
C ALA A 417 0.29 7.69 -24.38
N VAL A 418 -0.98 7.98 -24.64
CA VAL A 418 -2.08 7.80 -23.67
C VAL A 418 -2.19 6.34 -23.22
N MET A 419 -2.15 5.38 -24.15
CA MET A 419 -2.27 3.95 -23.80
C MET A 419 -1.04 3.40 -23.09
N PHE A 420 0.14 3.95 -23.35
CA PHE A 420 1.33 3.60 -22.58
C PHE A 420 1.23 4.08 -21.13
N SER A 421 0.74 5.29 -20.90
CA SER A 421 0.42 5.78 -19.55
C SER A 421 -0.62 4.90 -18.85
N VAL A 422 -1.67 4.46 -19.56
CA VAL A 422 -2.67 3.50 -19.03
C VAL A 422 -2.01 2.22 -18.55
N ALA A 423 -1.11 1.64 -19.35
CA ALA A 423 -0.44 0.39 -18.98
C ALA A 423 0.38 0.54 -17.68
N ILE A 424 1.16 1.62 -17.58
CA ILE A 424 1.97 1.91 -16.37
C ILE A 424 1.06 2.12 -15.15
N LEU A 425 0.06 2.98 -15.26
CA LEU A 425 -0.84 3.29 -14.14
C LEU A 425 -1.62 2.05 -13.68
N THR A 426 -2.04 1.20 -14.60
CA THR A 426 -2.72 -0.07 -14.29
C THR A 426 -1.80 -1.02 -13.53
N ILE A 427 -0.53 -1.15 -13.93
CA ILE A 427 0.46 -1.99 -13.24
C ILE A 427 0.72 -1.44 -11.83
N ILE A 428 0.94 -0.14 -11.69
CA ILE A 428 1.16 0.49 -10.38
C ILE A 428 -0.04 0.22 -9.46
N ALA A 429 -1.25 0.52 -9.93
CA ALA A 429 -2.47 0.30 -9.15
C ALA A 429 -2.65 -1.19 -8.78
N PHE A 430 -2.32 -2.11 -9.69
CA PHE A 430 -2.39 -3.54 -9.39
C PHE A 430 -1.38 -3.97 -8.31
N VAL A 431 -0.15 -3.47 -8.37
CA VAL A 431 0.86 -3.73 -7.32
C VAL A 431 0.40 -3.17 -5.97
N LEU A 432 -0.19 -1.98 -5.94
CA LEU A 432 -0.71 -1.38 -4.69
C LEU A 432 -1.73 -2.27 -4.00
N ILE A 433 -2.69 -2.84 -4.74
CA ILE A 433 -3.70 -3.72 -4.15
C ILE A 433 -3.13 -5.08 -3.74
N LEU A 434 -2.16 -5.63 -4.49
CA LEU A 434 -1.47 -6.86 -4.09
C LEU A 434 -0.68 -6.67 -2.78
N VAL A 435 -0.01 -5.53 -2.63
CA VAL A 435 0.71 -5.20 -1.39
C VAL A 435 -0.28 -5.00 -0.24
N PHE A 436 -1.40 -4.33 -0.48
CA PHE A 436 -2.47 -4.14 0.51
C PHE A 436 -3.00 -5.49 1.02
N GLU A 437 -3.27 -6.45 0.13
CA GLU A 437 -3.75 -7.79 0.48
C GLU A 437 -2.63 -8.77 0.88
N SER A 438 -1.38 -8.30 1.02
CA SER A 438 -0.22 -9.17 1.30
C SER A 438 -0.06 -10.35 0.32
N GLY A 439 -0.50 -10.15 -0.93
CA GLY A 439 -0.51 -11.17 -1.98
C GLY A 439 -1.58 -12.26 -1.83
N GLN A 440 -2.46 -12.17 -0.82
CA GLN A 440 -3.55 -13.11 -0.64
C GLN A 440 -4.71 -12.78 -1.57
N TRP A 441 -5.39 -13.82 -2.05
CA TRP A 441 -6.59 -13.64 -2.86
C TRP A 441 -7.82 -13.55 -1.98
N ILE A 442 -8.78 -12.70 -2.37
CA ILE A 442 -10.04 -12.53 -1.66
C ILE A 442 -10.77 -13.88 -1.59
N PRO A 443 -11.25 -14.30 -0.41
CA PRO A 443 -11.93 -15.58 -0.33
C PRO A 443 -13.32 -15.60 -0.96
N ARG A 444 -13.81 -16.79 -1.34
CA ARG A 444 -15.08 -16.95 -2.08
C ARG A 444 -16.33 -16.51 -1.31
N ASN A 445 -16.29 -16.49 0.02
CA ASN A 445 -17.43 -16.10 0.83
C ASN A 445 -17.68 -14.58 0.84
N GLU A 446 -16.64 -13.78 0.57
CA GLU A 446 -16.76 -12.36 0.25
C GLU A 446 -17.16 -12.21 -1.23
N THR A 447 -18.39 -12.63 -1.53
CA THR A 447 -18.88 -12.84 -2.91
C THR A 447 -18.61 -11.68 -3.86
N ARG A 448 -18.48 -10.48 -3.33
CA ARG A 448 -18.50 -9.24 -4.08
C ARG A 448 -17.12 -8.64 -4.28
N GLU A 449 -16.32 -8.58 -3.23
CA GLU A 449 -14.87 -8.34 -3.26
C GLU A 449 -14.21 -9.37 -4.19
N PHE A 450 -14.68 -10.63 -4.07
CA PHE A 450 -14.31 -11.71 -4.97
C PHE A 450 -14.75 -11.44 -6.42
N ALA A 451 -16.00 -11.01 -6.66
CA ALA A 451 -16.45 -10.66 -8.01
C ALA A 451 -15.65 -9.49 -8.61
N HIS A 452 -15.36 -8.45 -7.83
CA HIS A 452 -14.55 -7.30 -8.26
C HIS A 452 -13.15 -7.75 -8.66
N SER A 453 -12.48 -8.55 -7.83
CA SER A 453 -11.12 -9.03 -8.11
C SER A 453 -11.05 -9.92 -9.35
N ILE A 454 -12.06 -10.77 -9.58
CA ILE A 454 -12.15 -11.60 -10.79
C ILE A 454 -12.38 -10.76 -12.05
N VAL A 455 -13.31 -9.80 -12.03
CA VAL A 455 -13.52 -8.91 -13.18
C VAL A 455 -12.29 -8.02 -13.40
N GLY A 456 -11.69 -7.50 -12.34
CA GLY A 456 -10.49 -6.68 -12.37
C GLY A 456 -9.29 -7.40 -12.98
N ILE A 457 -9.04 -8.66 -12.61
CA ILE A 457 -7.92 -9.42 -13.19
C ILE A 457 -8.13 -9.73 -14.67
N LEU A 458 -9.37 -9.98 -15.10
CA LEU A 458 -9.69 -10.15 -16.52
C LEU A 458 -9.40 -8.86 -17.31
N VAL A 459 -9.80 -7.71 -16.77
CA VAL A 459 -9.52 -6.38 -17.34
C VAL A 459 -8.01 -6.14 -17.45
N ILE A 460 -7.24 -6.45 -16.40
CA ILE A 460 -5.78 -6.30 -16.38
C ILE A 460 -5.11 -7.23 -17.40
N CYS A 461 -5.57 -8.48 -17.49
CA CYS A 461 -5.05 -9.43 -18.48
C CYS A 461 -5.25 -8.90 -19.90
N PHE A 462 -6.45 -8.41 -20.23
CA PHE A 462 -6.69 -7.78 -21.54
C PHE A 462 -5.84 -6.52 -21.73
N ALA A 463 -5.70 -5.67 -20.72
CA ALA A 463 -4.89 -4.46 -20.78
C ALA A 463 -3.39 -4.76 -21.03
N ILE A 464 -2.85 -5.85 -20.49
CA ILE A 464 -1.45 -6.29 -20.71
C ILE A 464 -1.27 -6.96 -22.08
N VAL A 465 -2.26 -7.73 -22.54
CA VAL A 465 -2.22 -8.36 -23.86
C VAL A 465 -2.23 -7.30 -24.97
N GLN A 466 -2.83 -6.14 -24.76
CA GLN A 466 -2.87 -5.04 -25.73
C GLN A 466 -1.50 -4.55 -26.23
N PRO A 467 -0.56 -4.10 -25.37
CA PRO A 467 0.76 -3.70 -25.80
C PRO A 467 1.56 -4.87 -26.40
N ILE A 468 1.40 -6.10 -25.89
CA ILE A 468 2.06 -7.28 -26.47
C ILE A 468 1.61 -7.48 -27.92
N MET A 469 0.30 -7.47 -28.19
CA MET A 469 -0.21 -7.55 -29.56
C MET A 469 0.30 -6.38 -30.42
N ALA A 470 0.37 -5.17 -29.86
CA ALA A 470 0.86 -3.99 -30.57
C ALA A 470 2.34 -4.09 -30.98
N LEU A 471 3.18 -4.87 -30.27
CA LEU A 471 4.56 -5.17 -30.67
C LEU A 471 4.62 -6.03 -31.94
N PHE A 472 3.66 -6.95 -32.11
CA PHE A 472 3.54 -7.80 -33.30
C PHE A 472 2.79 -7.14 -34.46
N ARG A 473 2.55 -5.82 -34.38
CA ARG A 473 1.83 -5.08 -35.41
C ARG A 473 2.61 -5.07 -36.73
N CYS A 474 2.03 -5.66 -37.77
CA CYS A 474 2.59 -5.70 -39.12
C CYS A 474 2.67 -4.31 -39.78
N ALA A 475 3.45 -4.17 -40.86
CA ALA A 475 3.54 -2.93 -41.66
C ALA A 475 2.16 -2.49 -42.23
N PRO A 476 1.94 -1.18 -42.51
CA PRO A 476 0.65 -0.64 -42.96
C PRO A 476 0.04 -1.30 -44.21
N ASP A 477 0.89 -1.81 -45.08
CA ASP A 477 0.64 -2.42 -46.39
C ASP A 477 0.57 -3.96 -46.35
N ALA A 478 0.79 -4.58 -45.18
CA ALA A 478 0.79 -6.03 -45.05
C ALA A 478 -0.60 -6.65 -45.22
N GLN A 479 -0.70 -7.75 -45.97
CA GLN A 479 -1.95 -8.47 -46.30
C GLN A 479 -2.80 -8.86 -45.08
N TYR A 480 -2.18 -9.29 -43.98
CA TYR A 480 -2.88 -9.78 -42.78
C TYR A 480 -3.09 -8.70 -41.71
N ARG A 481 -2.85 -7.43 -42.03
CA ARG A 481 -3.03 -6.33 -41.07
C ARG A 481 -4.46 -6.17 -40.58
N PHE A 482 -5.46 -6.59 -41.37
CA PHE A 482 -6.84 -6.60 -40.93
C PHE A 482 -7.06 -7.50 -39.70
N ILE A 483 -6.39 -8.65 -39.63
CA ILE A 483 -6.48 -9.58 -38.47
C ILE A 483 -6.03 -8.87 -37.21
N PHE A 484 -4.85 -8.25 -37.25
CA PHE A 484 -4.35 -7.43 -36.15
C PHE A 484 -5.36 -6.35 -35.75
N ASN A 485 -5.89 -5.59 -36.71
CA ASN A 485 -6.83 -4.50 -36.43
C ASN A 485 -8.10 -5.01 -35.74
N TYR A 486 -8.67 -6.13 -36.18
CA TYR A 486 -9.86 -6.71 -35.56
C TYR A 486 -9.57 -7.24 -34.17
N VAL A 487 -8.51 -8.05 -34.00
CA VAL A 487 -8.17 -8.64 -32.69
C VAL A 487 -7.82 -7.56 -31.66
N HIS A 488 -6.96 -6.60 -32.03
CA HIS A 488 -6.58 -5.48 -31.17
C HIS A 488 -7.80 -4.65 -30.73
N ALA A 489 -8.70 -4.32 -31.68
CA ALA A 489 -9.92 -3.57 -31.39
C ALA A 489 -10.88 -4.36 -30.48
N THR A 490 -11.11 -5.65 -30.76
CA THR A 490 -12.05 -6.48 -30.00
C THR A 490 -11.58 -6.67 -28.55
N VAL A 491 -10.32 -7.06 -28.34
CA VAL A 491 -9.77 -7.22 -26.98
C VAL A 491 -9.83 -5.90 -26.20
N GLY A 492 -9.66 -4.77 -26.89
CA GLY A 492 -9.60 -3.45 -26.26
C GLY A 492 -10.98 -2.99 -25.85
N PHE A 493 -11.96 -3.25 -26.71
CA PHE A 493 -13.36 -2.99 -26.43
C PHE A 493 -13.89 -3.88 -25.29
N LEU A 494 -13.52 -5.15 -25.24
CA LEU A 494 -13.87 -6.05 -24.12
C LEU A 494 -13.26 -5.57 -22.81
N ALA A 495 -11.98 -5.19 -22.81
CA ALA A 495 -11.33 -4.59 -21.63
C ALA A 495 -12.08 -3.34 -21.15
N PHE A 496 -12.47 -2.48 -22.08
CA PHE A 496 -13.21 -1.25 -21.76
C PHE A 496 -14.58 -1.55 -21.13
N ILE A 497 -15.38 -2.44 -21.72
CA ILE A 497 -16.69 -2.82 -21.13
C ILE A 497 -16.52 -3.43 -19.75
N LEU A 498 -15.61 -4.39 -19.59
CA LEU A 498 -15.38 -5.03 -18.30
C LEU A 498 -14.85 -4.05 -17.26
N SER A 499 -14.08 -3.03 -17.65
CA SER A 499 -13.62 -1.99 -16.72
C SER A 499 -14.77 -1.17 -16.15
N VAL A 500 -15.81 -0.87 -16.95
CA VAL A 500 -17.01 -0.20 -16.45
C VAL A 500 -17.67 -1.09 -15.40
N VAL A 501 -17.87 -2.37 -15.69
CA VAL A 501 -18.42 -3.35 -14.72
C VAL A 501 -17.56 -3.41 -13.46
N ALA A 502 -16.22 -3.46 -13.59
CA ALA A 502 -15.30 -3.48 -12.46
C ALA A 502 -15.44 -2.25 -11.56
N ILE A 503 -15.56 -1.04 -12.15
CA ILE A 503 -15.78 0.20 -11.41
C ILE A 503 -17.13 0.17 -10.69
N PHE A 504 -18.19 -0.33 -11.33
CA PHE A 504 -19.50 -0.48 -10.68
C PHE A 504 -19.42 -1.39 -9.46
N ILE A 505 -18.79 -2.57 -9.60
CA ILE A 505 -18.63 -3.51 -8.49
C ILE A 505 -17.71 -2.91 -7.42
N GLY A 506 -16.62 -2.24 -7.78
CA GLY A 506 -15.69 -1.63 -6.83
C GLY A 506 -16.29 -0.45 -6.06
N MET A 507 -17.11 0.39 -6.71
CA MET A 507 -17.78 1.53 -6.07
C MET A 507 -18.88 1.11 -5.11
N PHE A 508 -19.48 -0.05 -5.32
CA PHE A 508 -20.47 -0.57 -4.39
C PHE A 508 -19.77 -0.99 -3.06
N LEU A 509 -18.41 -1.17 -3.01
CA LEU A 509 -17.69 -1.94 -1.95
C LEU A 509 -17.66 -1.14 -0.65
N SER A 510 -17.77 0.17 -0.80
CA SER A 510 -18.00 1.13 0.27
C SER A 510 -19.49 1.19 0.61
N ALA A 511 -20.01 0.12 1.21
CA ALA A 511 -21.41 -0.06 1.51
C ALA A 511 -21.89 0.83 2.69
N ILE A 512 -23.00 1.53 2.44
CA ILE A 512 -24.07 1.89 3.39
C ILE A 512 -23.71 2.90 4.50
N ASN A 513 -23.71 4.18 4.13
CA ASN A 513 -24.12 5.30 5.00
C ASN A 513 -24.93 6.28 4.11
N PRO A 514 -25.83 7.14 4.63
CA PRO A 514 -26.91 7.78 3.88
C PRO A 514 -26.48 8.79 2.78
N ASP A 515 -25.18 8.99 2.55
CA ASP A 515 -24.62 9.66 1.36
C ASP A 515 -24.57 8.79 0.09
N GLY A 516 -25.00 7.53 0.16
CA GLY A 516 -24.98 6.56 -0.95
C GLY A 516 -25.55 7.10 -2.28
N ASN A 517 -26.52 8.01 -2.23
CA ASN A 517 -27.15 8.61 -3.41
C ASN A 517 -26.16 9.38 -4.31
N LYS A 518 -25.12 10.00 -3.74
CA LYS A 518 -24.16 10.83 -4.51
C LYS A 518 -23.21 9.97 -5.35
N ARG A 519 -22.72 8.85 -4.79
CA ARG A 519 -21.82 7.90 -5.49
C ARG A 519 -22.52 7.25 -6.68
N TRP A 520 -23.76 6.82 -6.49
CA TRP A 520 -24.59 6.25 -7.56
C TRP A 520 -24.85 7.24 -8.69
N GLY A 521 -25.17 8.49 -8.36
CA GLY A 521 -25.41 9.54 -9.37
C GLY A 521 -24.22 9.72 -10.33
N ILE A 522 -23.00 9.71 -9.80
CA ILE A 522 -21.79 9.94 -10.61
C ILE A 522 -21.47 8.72 -11.50
N VAL A 523 -21.56 7.51 -10.95
CA VAL A 523 -21.33 6.28 -11.73
C VAL A 523 -22.40 6.15 -12.83
N LEU A 524 -23.67 6.41 -12.52
CA LEU A 524 -24.75 6.44 -13.50
C LEU A 524 -24.52 7.49 -14.58
N ALA A 525 -24.14 8.72 -14.19
CA ALA A 525 -23.80 9.78 -15.13
C ALA A 525 -22.66 9.37 -16.08
N TRP A 526 -21.64 8.67 -15.59
CA TRP A 526 -20.58 8.13 -16.44
C TRP A 526 -21.10 7.10 -17.46
N THR A 527 -21.92 6.13 -17.01
CA THR A 527 -22.54 5.15 -17.93
C THR A 527 -23.45 5.77 -18.98
N ILE A 528 -24.14 6.86 -18.67
CA ILE A 528 -24.99 7.58 -19.63
C ILE A 528 -24.13 8.43 -20.57
N TRP A 529 -23.04 9.03 -20.07
CA TRP A 529 -22.14 9.86 -20.87
C TRP A 529 -21.47 9.08 -22.00
N LEU A 530 -21.05 7.83 -21.75
CA LEU A 530 -20.40 6.99 -22.76
C LEU A 530 -21.21 6.81 -24.06
N PRO A 531 -22.46 6.30 -24.06
CA PRO A 531 -23.24 6.18 -25.29
C PRO A 531 -23.56 7.55 -25.90
N VAL A 532 -23.75 8.60 -25.09
CA VAL A 532 -23.97 9.97 -25.61
C VAL A 532 -22.77 10.45 -26.42
N ILE A 533 -21.54 10.33 -25.89
CA ILE A 533 -20.36 10.83 -26.59
C ILE A 533 -20.03 9.97 -27.83
N PHE A 534 -20.10 8.64 -27.73
CA PHE A 534 -19.90 7.75 -28.88
C PHE A 534 -20.97 7.97 -29.96
N GLY A 535 -22.23 8.12 -29.56
CA GLY A 535 -23.34 8.46 -30.44
C GLY A 535 -23.14 9.82 -31.12
N SER A 536 -22.65 10.82 -30.38
CA SER A 536 -22.35 12.16 -30.93
C SER A 536 -21.26 12.11 -32.00
N PHE A 537 -20.15 11.41 -31.74
CA PHE A 537 -19.11 11.21 -32.76
C PHE A 537 -19.63 10.44 -33.97
N GLN A 538 -20.43 9.38 -33.75
CA GLN A 538 -21.01 8.59 -34.83
C GLN A 538 -21.99 9.40 -35.69
N PHE A 539 -22.78 10.27 -35.06
CA PHE A 539 -23.68 11.19 -35.74
C PHE A 539 -22.92 12.20 -36.60
N VAL A 540 -21.83 12.79 -36.08
CA VAL A 540 -20.97 13.70 -36.85
C VAL A 540 -20.39 12.99 -38.08
N GLU A 541 -19.83 11.78 -37.91
CA GLU A 541 -19.32 10.99 -39.05
C GLU A 541 -20.42 10.70 -40.08
N PHE A 542 -21.60 10.29 -39.63
CA PHE A 542 -22.72 9.98 -40.51
C PHE A 542 -23.21 11.23 -41.27
N TYR A 543 -23.38 12.35 -40.57
CA TYR A 543 -23.85 13.61 -41.13
C TYR A 543 -22.91 14.12 -42.24
N PHE A 544 -21.62 14.21 -41.96
CA PHE A 544 -20.65 14.70 -42.95
C PHE A 544 -20.45 13.70 -44.10
N LYS A 545 -20.49 12.39 -43.84
CA LYS A 545 -20.47 11.38 -44.91
C LYS A 545 -21.68 11.52 -45.84
N GLN A 546 -22.87 11.79 -45.28
CA GLN A 546 -24.07 12.02 -46.09
C GLN A 546 -23.97 13.33 -46.89
N GLN A 547 -23.39 14.39 -46.32
CA GLN A 547 -23.15 15.64 -47.03
C GLN A 547 -22.17 15.48 -48.20
N GLU A 548 -21.03 14.80 -47.97
CA GLU A 548 -20.05 14.48 -49.00
C GLU A 548 -20.66 13.63 -50.13
N SER A 549 -21.51 12.66 -49.78
CA SER A 549 -22.24 11.85 -50.78
C SER A 549 -23.17 12.71 -51.63
N ARG A 550 -23.90 13.66 -51.03
CA ARG A 550 -24.79 14.57 -51.78
C ARG A 550 -24.01 15.48 -52.71
N GLN A 551 -22.88 16.03 -52.26
CA GLN A 551 -22.01 16.89 -53.07
C GLN A 551 -21.39 16.14 -54.26
N ARG A 552 -20.96 14.89 -54.07
CA ARG A 552 -20.47 14.07 -55.19
C ARG A 552 -21.56 13.83 -56.23
N THR A 553 -22.79 13.57 -55.79
CA THR A 553 -23.92 13.38 -56.69
C THR A 553 -24.26 14.66 -57.46
N THR A 554 -24.32 15.83 -56.82
CA THR A 554 -24.58 17.11 -57.51
C THR A 554 -23.47 17.45 -58.51
N ASN A 555 -22.21 17.31 -58.12
CA ASN A 555 -21.08 17.59 -59.01
C ASN A 555 -21.04 16.63 -60.22
N SER A 556 -21.49 15.39 -60.05
CA SER A 556 -21.63 14.43 -61.14
C SER A 556 -22.69 14.85 -62.17
N TYR A 557 -23.78 15.49 -61.75
CA TYR A 557 -24.78 16.03 -62.67
C TYR A 557 -24.29 17.29 -63.39
N ASP A 558 -23.58 18.18 -62.69
CA ASP A 558 -22.98 19.37 -63.31
C ASP A 558 -21.87 19.03 -64.32
N LEU A 559 -21.04 18.01 -64.04
CA LEU A 559 -20.02 17.52 -64.99
C LEU A 559 -20.64 16.85 -66.22
N SER A 560 -21.84 16.28 -66.11
CA SER A 560 -22.54 15.72 -67.28
C SER A 560 -23.08 16.80 -68.22
N ASN A 561 -23.19 18.04 -67.73
CA ASN A 561 -23.76 19.18 -68.44
C ASN A 561 -22.70 20.20 -68.92
N THR A 562 -21.44 20.04 -68.51
CA THR A 562 -20.30 20.83 -68.98
C THR A 562 -19.28 19.91 -69.65
N ASN A 563 -18.86 20.26 -70.88
CA ASN A 563 -17.89 19.47 -71.65
C ASN A 563 -16.68 19.09 -70.79
N GLY A 564 -16.49 17.78 -70.60
CA GLY A 564 -15.78 17.17 -69.48
C GLY A 564 -14.36 17.68 -69.22
N HIS A 565 -14.23 18.52 -68.20
CA HIS A 565 -12.97 18.64 -67.46
C HIS A 565 -12.99 17.67 -66.28
N ALA A 566 -12.06 16.72 -66.30
CA ALA A 566 -11.84 15.78 -65.21
C ALA A 566 -11.55 16.54 -63.91
N ILE A 567 -12.20 16.12 -62.81
CA ILE A 567 -11.96 16.64 -61.47
C ILE A 567 -10.46 16.49 -61.15
N SER A 568 -9.79 17.61 -60.86
CA SER A 568 -8.38 17.61 -60.49
C SER A 568 -8.17 16.78 -59.21
N PRO A 569 -7.05 16.05 -59.06
CA PRO A 569 -6.67 15.38 -57.81
C PRO A 569 -6.71 16.32 -56.59
N ASP A 570 -6.55 17.63 -56.81
CA ASP A 570 -6.57 18.67 -55.80
C ASP A 570 -7.97 18.89 -55.21
N GLN A 571 -9.01 18.92 -56.05
CA GLN A 571 -10.41 19.02 -55.59
C GLN A 571 -10.86 17.77 -54.81
N THR A 572 -10.26 16.61 -55.09
CA THR A 572 -10.58 15.36 -54.37
C THR A 572 -10.01 15.38 -52.95
N LYS A 573 -8.84 16.02 -52.75
CA LYS A 573 -8.23 16.24 -51.43
C LYS A 573 -8.95 17.31 -50.61
N GLU A 574 -9.47 18.36 -51.25
CA GLU A 574 -10.31 19.36 -50.57
C GLU A 574 -11.64 18.78 -50.06
N ILE A 575 -12.26 17.85 -50.80
CA ILE A 575 -13.49 17.17 -50.36
C ILE A 575 -13.24 16.26 -49.15
N GLU A 576 -12.04 15.68 -49.03
CA GLU A 576 -11.68 14.76 -47.93
C GLU A 576 -11.31 15.50 -46.62
N ASN A 577 -10.87 16.76 -46.75
CA ASN A 577 -10.41 17.60 -45.65
C ASN A 577 -11.47 18.66 -45.28
N ASN A 578 -12.45 18.29 -44.45
CA ASN A 578 -13.50 19.19 -43.99
C ASN A 578 -13.13 19.85 -42.64
N PRO A 579 -12.67 21.11 -42.62
CA PRO A 579 -12.19 21.76 -41.40
C PRO A 579 -13.30 21.96 -40.36
N THR A 580 -14.57 22.03 -40.79
CA THR A 580 -15.71 22.17 -39.89
C THR A 580 -15.97 20.86 -39.13
N ARG A 581 -15.97 19.71 -39.82
CA ARG A 581 -16.06 18.37 -39.20
C ARG A 581 -14.97 18.19 -38.15
N ASP A 582 -13.76 18.57 -38.50
CA ASP A 582 -12.58 18.36 -37.67
C ASP A 582 -12.60 19.26 -36.42
N ARG A 583 -13.04 20.51 -36.56
CA ARG A 583 -13.29 21.41 -35.42
C ARG A 583 -14.37 20.85 -34.48
N ILE A 584 -15.48 20.35 -35.00
CA ILE A 584 -16.56 19.75 -34.20
C ILE A 584 -16.03 18.55 -33.41
N LYS A 585 -15.26 17.66 -34.05
CA LYS A 585 -14.63 16.50 -33.38
C LYS A 585 -13.73 16.94 -32.24
N ILE A 586 -12.86 17.93 -32.46
CA ILE A 586 -11.97 18.46 -31.42
C ILE A 586 -12.78 19.04 -30.24
N ILE A 587 -13.84 19.79 -30.51
CA ILE A 587 -14.73 20.33 -29.46
C ILE A 587 -15.35 19.18 -28.65
N LEU A 588 -15.90 18.16 -29.32
CA LEU A 588 -16.48 16.99 -28.64
C LEU A 588 -15.45 16.25 -27.77
N LEU A 589 -14.21 16.13 -28.24
CA LEU A 589 -13.13 15.52 -27.46
C LEU A 589 -12.78 16.35 -26.22
N VAL A 590 -12.71 17.68 -26.35
CA VAL A 590 -12.46 18.57 -25.20
C VAL A 590 -13.60 18.45 -24.19
N ILE A 591 -14.85 18.46 -24.64
CA ILE A 591 -16.01 18.25 -23.75
C ILE A 591 -15.90 16.89 -23.05
N HIS A 592 -15.55 15.82 -23.76
CA HIS A 592 -15.34 14.51 -23.17
C HIS A 592 -14.27 14.52 -22.08
N ILE A 593 -13.10 15.12 -22.35
CA ILE A 593 -12.00 15.20 -21.38
C ILE A 593 -12.44 15.96 -20.13
N LEU A 594 -13.15 17.08 -20.29
CA LEU A 594 -13.64 17.87 -19.15
C LEU A 594 -14.66 17.09 -18.31
N VAL A 595 -15.62 16.42 -18.94
CA VAL A 595 -16.62 15.61 -18.24
C VAL A 595 -15.96 14.40 -17.55
N ALA A 596 -15.09 13.68 -18.26
CA ALA A 596 -14.36 12.53 -17.72
C ALA A 596 -13.49 12.94 -16.53
N LEU A 597 -12.77 14.06 -16.62
CA LEU A 597 -11.96 14.60 -15.54
C LEU A 597 -12.82 15.00 -14.33
N GLY A 598 -13.92 15.70 -14.56
CA GLY A 598 -14.84 16.11 -13.50
C GLY A 598 -15.46 14.92 -12.76
N LEU A 599 -15.93 13.91 -13.48
CA LEU A 599 -16.49 12.69 -12.89
C LEU A 599 -15.41 11.85 -12.18
N ALA A 600 -14.21 11.73 -12.76
CA ALA A 600 -13.09 11.03 -12.14
C ALA A 600 -12.65 11.72 -10.83
N LEU A 601 -12.54 13.05 -10.82
CA LEU A 601 -12.23 13.83 -9.62
C LEU A 601 -13.31 13.65 -8.55
N ALA A 602 -14.59 13.74 -8.93
CA ALA A 602 -15.69 13.56 -8.00
C ALA A 602 -15.68 12.15 -7.36
N LEU A 603 -15.45 11.10 -8.15
CA LEU A 603 -15.30 9.74 -7.61
C LEU A 603 -14.05 9.59 -6.75
N ALA A 604 -12.91 10.16 -7.16
CA ALA A 604 -11.67 10.10 -6.40
C ALA A 604 -11.78 10.79 -5.03
N ILE A 605 -12.46 11.94 -4.97
CA ILE A 605 -12.76 12.63 -3.69
C ILE A 605 -13.62 11.74 -2.81
N LEU A 606 -14.66 11.12 -3.36
CA LEU A 606 -15.54 10.22 -2.61
C LEU A 606 -14.79 8.98 -2.11
N VAL A 607 -13.83 8.45 -2.88
CA VAL A 607 -12.92 7.37 -2.46
C VAL A 607 -11.97 7.83 -1.36
N GLY A 608 -11.47 9.07 -1.42
CA GLY A 608 -10.62 9.63 -0.36
C GLY A 608 -11.32 9.79 0.98
N GLN A 609 -12.65 10.03 0.97
CA GLN A 609 -13.50 10.22 2.14
C GLN A 609 -13.96 8.91 2.82
N ILE A 610 -13.86 7.77 2.13
CA ILE A 610 -14.07 6.42 2.71
C ILE A 610 -12.93 6.11 3.65
#